data_AF-A0A167JDN2-F1
#
_entry.id   AF-A0A167JDN2-F1
#
_cell.length_a   1.000
_cell.length_b   1.000
_cell.length_c   1.000
_cell.angle_alpha   90.00
_cell.angle_beta   90.00
_cell.angle_gamma   90.00
#
_symmetry.space_group_name_H-M   'P 1'
#
loop_
_entity.id
_entity.type
_entity.pdbx_description
1 polymer ?
#
loop_
_entity_poly.entity_id
_entity_poly.type
_entity_poly.pdbx_seq_one_letter_code
_entity_poly.pdbx_strand_id
1 'polypeptide(L)'
;MNHIYSLITFLIVVTCSTISSFSQPIPSEKNEFNLIPITETIFMYQDKGGNIGLSVGDDGVFMIDDQFSEGIPSVMEVIKSISSQPVEFLLNTHHHGDHTGGNTEMAKTGTTIFSQENVRKRLEASEKTASEGLPIVTFSEDITFHYNGDKIFIFHVHNAHTDGDAVVYFTKNNVIHTGDVFFNGKYPYIDTNNGGSVSGYIAALKKIAMVGNEDTKIIPGHGDPGTLADVQFSANMLETIKTRIAEAVEIGASEEEVLAMKDLTAEFDAKEYGNGFISTEKIIKVIYNEIAN
;
A
#
# COMPACT_ATOMS: atom_id res chain seq x y z
N MET A 1 -61.40 -53.51 -16.03
CA MET A 1 -60.01 -53.92 -16.34
C MET A 1 -59.26 -52.70 -16.84
N ASN A 2 -58.05 -52.52 -16.30
CA ASN A 2 -56.97 -51.62 -16.70
C ASN A 2 -57.07 -50.14 -16.28
N HIS A 3 -56.47 -49.87 -15.12
CA HIS A 3 -55.91 -48.58 -14.71
C HIS A 3 -54.67 -48.26 -15.55
N ILE A 4 -54.60 -47.06 -16.13
CA ILE A 4 -53.37 -46.50 -16.69
C ILE A 4 -53.08 -45.22 -15.89
N TYR A 5 -52.03 -45.27 -15.07
CA TYR A 5 -51.44 -44.12 -14.40
C TYR A 5 -50.50 -43.43 -15.40
N SER A 6 -50.78 -42.18 -15.75
CA SER A 6 -49.85 -41.32 -16.49
C SER A 6 -49.09 -40.45 -15.48
N LEU A 7 -47.84 -40.81 -15.22
CA LEU A 7 -46.91 -40.06 -14.38
C LEU A 7 -46.33 -38.91 -15.23
N ILE A 8 -46.70 -37.66 -14.94
CA ILE A 8 -46.07 -36.48 -15.55
C ILE A 8 -44.90 -36.08 -14.67
N THR A 9 -43.68 -36.37 -15.12
CA THR A 9 -42.44 -35.91 -14.48
C THR A 9 -42.15 -34.48 -14.95
N PHE A 10 -42.28 -33.49 -14.07
CA PHE A 10 -41.86 -32.11 -14.33
C PHE A 10 -40.35 -32.00 -14.07
N LEU A 11 -39.56 -31.93 -15.14
CA LEU A 11 -38.12 -31.68 -15.05
C LEU A 11 -37.90 -30.16 -14.87
N ILE A 12 -37.64 -29.71 -13.65
CA ILE A 12 -37.20 -28.34 -13.38
C ILE A 12 -35.72 -28.26 -13.76
N VAL A 13 -35.43 -27.67 -14.93
CA VAL A 13 -34.07 -27.30 -15.31
C VAL A 13 -33.72 -26.01 -14.58
N VAL A 14 -33.01 -26.13 -13.46
CA VAL A 14 -32.38 -24.99 -12.80
C VAL A 14 -31.14 -24.62 -13.61
N THR A 15 -31.25 -23.63 -14.49
CA THR A 15 -30.08 -23.02 -15.14
C THR A 15 -29.34 -22.20 -14.09
N CYS A 16 -28.25 -22.78 -13.57
CA CYS A 16 -27.29 -22.08 -12.73
C CYS A 16 -26.50 -21.10 -13.62
N SER A 17 -27.02 -19.89 -13.79
CA SER A 17 -26.28 -18.82 -14.45
C SER A 17 -25.14 -18.39 -13.54
N THR A 18 -23.92 -18.82 -13.86
CA THR A 18 -22.70 -18.30 -13.25
C THR A 18 -22.62 -16.81 -13.60
N ILE A 19 -22.90 -15.94 -12.65
CA ILE A 19 -22.55 -14.53 -12.75
C ILE A 19 -21.02 -14.51 -12.59
N SER A 20 -20.30 -14.47 -13.71
CA SER A 20 -18.91 -14.06 -13.69
C SER A 20 -18.89 -12.60 -13.26
N SER A 21 -18.56 -12.35 -12.00
CA SER A 21 -18.21 -11.02 -11.52
C SER A 21 -16.96 -10.58 -12.29
N PHE A 22 -17.15 -9.82 -13.36
CA PHE A 22 -16.04 -9.08 -13.95
C PHE A 22 -15.61 -8.05 -12.92
N SER A 23 -14.40 -8.20 -12.38
CA SER A 23 -13.75 -7.16 -11.58
C SER A 23 -13.74 -5.88 -12.41
N GLN A 24 -14.46 -4.86 -11.94
CA GLN A 24 -14.48 -3.58 -12.61
C GLN A 24 -13.09 -2.95 -12.49
N PRO A 25 -12.52 -2.41 -13.60
CA PRO A 25 -11.25 -1.72 -13.53
C PRO A 25 -11.31 -0.62 -12.48
N ILE A 26 -10.26 -0.50 -11.68
CA ILE A 26 -10.16 0.58 -10.68
C ILE A 26 -10.14 1.89 -11.48
N PRO A 27 -11.01 2.87 -11.16
CA PRO A 27 -10.94 4.18 -11.79
C PRO A 27 -9.53 4.74 -11.62
N SER A 28 -8.85 5.05 -12.72
CA SER A 28 -7.50 5.65 -12.71
C SER A 28 -7.53 7.14 -13.03
N GLU A 29 -8.69 7.69 -13.42
CA GLU A 29 -8.83 9.09 -13.77
C GLU A 29 -8.98 9.94 -12.50
N LYS A 30 -7.97 10.77 -12.24
CA LYS A 30 -8.05 11.85 -11.26
C LYS A 30 -9.14 12.83 -11.69
N ASN A 31 -9.98 13.23 -10.74
CA ASN A 31 -10.79 14.43 -10.95
C ASN A 31 -9.93 15.70 -10.84
N GLU A 32 -10.55 16.87 -11.01
CA GLU A 32 -9.87 18.18 -10.87
C GLU A 32 -9.23 18.42 -9.49
N PHE A 33 -9.55 17.57 -8.50
CA PHE A 33 -9.04 17.61 -7.13
C PHE A 33 -7.99 16.54 -6.84
N ASN A 34 -7.45 15.85 -7.85
CA ASN A 34 -6.53 14.73 -7.67
C ASN A 34 -7.07 13.58 -6.79
N LEU A 35 -8.39 13.48 -6.64
CA LEU A 35 -9.07 12.45 -5.87
C LEU A 35 -9.56 11.34 -6.80
N ILE A 36 -9.33 10.11 -6.38
CA ILE A 36 -9.70 8.90 -7.10
C ILE A 36 -10.62 8.05 -6.19
N PRO A 37 -11.90 7.88 -6.54
CA PRO A 37 -12.80 6.96 -5.83
C PRO A 37 -12.37 5.50 -6.07
N ILE A 38 -12.05 4.77 -5.01
CA ILE A 38 -11.72 3.34 -5.07
C ILE A 38 -12.97 2.49 -4.85
N THR A 39 -13.81 2.90 -3.91
CA THR A 39 -15.16 2.39 -3.66
C THR A 39 -16.09 3.58 -3.37
N GLU A 40 -17.32 3.34 -2.91
CA GLU A 40 -18.24 4.39 -2.49
C GLU A 40 -17.74 5.16 -1.26
N THR A 41 -17.04 4.49 -0.34
CA THR A 41 -16.58 5.07 0.93
C THR A 41 -15.06 5.15 1.06
N ILE A 42 -14.30 4.58 0.11
CA ILE A 42 -12.83 4.61 0.12
C ILE A 42 -12.31 5.41 -1.07
N PHE A 43 -11.44 6.36 -0.79
CA PHE A 43 -10.83 7.25 -1.77
C PHE A 43 -9.32 7.25 -1.64
N MET A 44 -8.63 7.54 -2.75
CA MET A 44 -7.21 7.83 -2.80
C MET A 44 -7.00 9.27 -3.26
N TYR A 45 -6.24 10.07 -2.51
CA TYR A 45 -5.77 11.39 -2.95
C TYR A 45 -4.30 11.32 -3.32
N GLN A 46 -3.93 11.86 -4.49
CA GLN A 46 -2.55 11.77 -5.00
C GLN A 46 -2.01 13.13 -5.43
N ASP A 47 -0.94 13.58 -4.80
CA ASP A 47 -0.24 14.82 -5.17
C ASP A 47 1.28 14.60 -5.09
N LYS A 48 2.06 15.59 -4.63
CA LYS A 48 3.53 15.54 -4.61
C LYS A 48 4.13 14.52 -3.64
N GLY A 49 3.46 14.23 -2.53
CA GLY A 49 3.91 13.28 -1.52
C GLY A 49 3.33 11.89 -1.72
N GLY A 50 3.33 11.10 -0.65
CA GLY A 50 2.64 9.81 -0.61
C GLY A 50 1.15 9.92 -0.96
N ASN A 51 0.61 8.86 -1.52
CA ASN A 51 -0.84 8.71 -1.67
C ASN A 51 -1.49 8.69 -0.29
N ILE A 52 -2.61 9.40 -0.17
CA ILE A 52 -3.43 9.42 1.03
C ILE A 52 -4.61 8.47 0.81
N GLY A 53 -4.86 7.57 1.77
CA GLY A 53 -6.08 6.78 1.84
C GLY A 53 -7.13 7.46 2.71
N LEU A 54 -8.39 7.48 2.27
CA LEU A 54 -9.51 8.05 3.03
C LEU A 54 -10.65 7.03 3.14
N SER A 55 -11.08 6.73 4.36
CA SER A 55 -12.37 6.09 4.64
C SER A 55 -13.34 7.14 5.17
N VAL A 56 -14.45 7.34 4.45
CA VAL A 56 -15.43 8.40 4.72
C VAL A 56 -16.79 7.78 5.04
N GLY A 57 -17.40 8.24 6.12
CA GLY A 57 -18.74 7.83 6.52
C GLY A 57 -19.29 8.68 7.67
N ASP A 58 -20.39 8.23 8.26
CA ASP A 58 -21.14 8.99 9.27
C ASP A 58 -20.39 9.16 10.61
N ASP A 59 -19.48 8.23 10.95
CA ASP A 59 -18.69 8.31 12.18
C ASP A 59 -17.59 9.38 12.05
N GLY A 60 -17.01 9.52 10.84
CA GLY A 60 -16.06 10.56 10.49
C GLY A 60 -15.11 10.14 9.37
N VAL A 61 -14.03 10.90 9.19
CA VAL A 61 -12.98 10.56 8.20
C VAL A 61 -11.81 9.88 8.90
N PHE A 62 -11.46 8.69 8.41
CA PHE A 62 -10.27 7.95 8.80
C PHE A 62 -9.23 8.08 7.68
N MET A 63 -8.12 8.72 7.98
CA MET A 63 -7.11 9.13 7.01
C MET A 63 -5.82 8.32 7.19
N ILE A 64 -5.22 7.92 6.07
CA ILE A 64 -3.96 7.18 6.01
C ILE A 64 -2.93 8.07 5.32
N ASP A 65 -1.88 8.45 6.04
CA ASP A 65 -0.85 9.42 5.66
C ASP A 65 -1.39 10.81 5.31
N ASP A 66 -0.52 11.83 5.30
CA ASP A 66 -0.95 13.23 5.20
C ASP A 66 -0.08 14.14 4.33
N GLN A 67 0.74 13.56 3.46
CA GLN A 67 1.62 14.29 2.55
C GLN A 67 2.60 15.22 3.27
N PHE A 68 3.14 16.20 2.53
CA PHE A 68 3.89 17.32 3.08
C PHE A 68 2.95 18.39 3.65
N SER A 69 3.47 19.18 4.60
CA SER A 69 2.72 20.26 5.27
C SER A 69 2.02 21.23 4.31
N GLU A 70 2.69 21.62 3.23
CA GLU A 70 2.13 22.54 2.23
C GLU A 70 0.93 21.97 1.46
N GLY A 71 0.72 20.65 1.46
CA GLY A 71 -0.39 19.98 0.80
C GLY A 71 -1.68 19.94 1.63
N ILE A 72 -1.58 20.10 2.96
CA ILE A 72 -2.72 19.96 3.88
C ILE A 72 -3.91 20.87 3.55
N PRO A 73 -3.74 22.15 3.18
CA PRO A 73 -4.87 22.98 2.79
C PRO A 73 -5.69 22.38 1.64
N SER A 74 -5.03 21.84 0.61
CA SER A 74 -5.68 21.17 -0.53
C SER A 74 -6.34 19.88 -0.10
N VAL A 75 -5.67 19.04 0.70
CA VAL A 75 -6.24 17.80 1.24
C VAL A 75 -7.54 18.08 2.01
N MET A 76 -7.54 19.11 2.87
CA MET A 76 -8.72 19.47 3.65
C MET A 76 -9.86 20.05 2.81
N GLU A 77 -9.55 20.74 1.70
CA GLU A 77 -10.56 21.18 0.73
C GLU A 77 -11.22 19.98 0.04
N VAL A 78 -10.42 19.00 -0.39
CA VAL A 78 -10.93 17.77 -0.99
C VAL A 78 -11.79 16.98 -0.02
N ILE A 79 -11.35 16.80 1.23
CA ILE A 79 -12.13 16.09 2.26
C ILE A 79 -13.49 16.78 2.49
N LYS A 80 -13.53 18.12 2.54
CA LYS A 80 -14.79 18.88 2.68
C LYS A 80 -15.75 18.70 1.49
N SER A 81 -15.23 18.40 0.31
CA SER A 81 -16.06 18.17 -0.89
C SER A 81 -16.79 16.82 -0.84
N ILE A 82 -16.26 15.85 -0.08
CA ILE A 82 -16.80 14.48 0.02
C ILE A 82 -17.37 14.15 1.40
N SER A 83 -17.13 14.99 2.42
CA SER A 83 -17.58 14.76 3.79
C SER A 83 -17.84 16.08 4.53
N SER A 84 -18.91 16.10 5.34
CA SER A 84 -19.12 17.15 6.34
C SER A 84 -18.53 16.81 7.71
N GLN A 85 -18.02 15.59 7.89
CA GLN A 85 -17.46 15.11 9.15
C GLN A 85 -15.98 15.48 9.28
N PRO A 86 -15.45 15.62 10.51
CA PRO A 86 -14.03 15.88 10.73
C PRO A 86 -13.16 14.67 10.37
N VAL A 87 -11.86 14.93 10.22
CA VAL A 87 -10.83 13.88 10.27
C VAL A 87 -10.61 13.52 11.73
N GLU A 88 -11.07 12.34 12.13
CA GLU A 88 -10.99 11.89 13.52
C GLU A 88 -9.66 11.18 13.78
N PHE A 89 -9.22 10.38 12.82
CA PHE A 89 -8.01 9.56 12.91
C PHE A 89 -7.08 9.79 11.72
N LEU A 90 -5.79 9.88 12.01
CA LEU A 90 -4.71 9.85 11.03
C LEU A 90 -3.74 8.73 11.41
N LEU A 91 -3.61 7.72 10.54
CA LEU A 91 -2.54 6.73 10.62
C LEU A 91 -1.33 7.22 9.85
N ASN A 92 -0.14 7.23 10.45
CA ASN A 92 1.11 7.23 9.67
C ASN A 92 1.57 5.79 9.40
N THR A 93 1.71 5.44 8.13
CA THR A 93 2.14 4.10 7.69
C THR A 93 3.61 3.85 7.98
N HIS A 94 4.44 4.88 7.85
CA HIS A 94 5.86 4.89 8.19
C HIS A 94 6.31 6.33 8.47
N HIS A 95 7.60 6.57 8.73
CA HIS A 95 8.09 7.84 9.29
C HIS A 95 8.61 8.87 8.26
N HIS A 96 8.53 8.59 6.95
CA HIS A 96 9.07 9.51 5.95
C HIS A 96 8.20 10.76 5.80
N GLY A 97 8.86 11.88 5.51
CA GLY A 97 8.24 13.21 5.58
C GLY A 97 7.21 13.50 4.50
N ASP A 98 7.17 12.71 3.43
CA ASP A 98 6.12 12.75 2.41
C ASP A 98 4.86 11.98 2.81
N HIS A 99 4.86 11.34 3.99
CA HIS A 99 3.71 10.65 4.58
C HIS A 99 3.30 11.21 5.94
N THR A 100 4.21 11.92 6.62
CA THR A 100 4.00 12.50 7.97
C THR A 100 4.23 14.01 8.04
N GLY A 101 4.49 14.65 6.91
CA GLY A 101 4.87 16.06 6.86
C GLY A 101 3.72 16.99 7.25
N GLY A 102 2.48 16.53 7.09
CA GLY A 102 1.27 17.24 7.49
C GLY A 102 0.92 17.13 8.97
N ASN A 103 1.60 16.27 9.74
CA ASN A 103 1.12 15.83 11.05
C ASN A 103 0.82 17.01 12.00
N THR A 104 1.68 18.03 11.99
CA THR A 104 1.52 19.20 12.86
C THR A 104 0.27 20.02 12.51
N GLU A 105 -0.07 20.12 11.22
CA GLU A 105 -1.29 20.81 10.79
C GLU A 105 -2.54 19.97 11.10
N MET A 106 -2.47 18.66 10.91
CA MET A 106 -3.56 17.75 11.27
C MET A 106 -3.83 17.74 12.77
N ALA A 107 -2.79 17.72 13.61
CA ALA A 107 -2.93 17.81 15.07
C ALA A 107 -3.68 19.08 15.53
N LYS A 108 -3.45 20.23 14.87
CA LYS A 108 -4.15 21.49 15.18
C LYS A 108 -5.67 21.42 14.92
N THR A 109 -6.12 20.48 14.10
CA THR A 109 -7.56 20.26 13.85
C THR A 109 -8.24 19.41 14.92
N GLY A 110 -7.47 18.83 15.86
CA GLY A 110 -7.96 17.87 16.84
C GLY A 110 -7.92 16.41 16.37
N THR A 111 -7.32 16.13 15.20
CA THR A 111 -7.14 14.77 14.68
C THR A 111 -6.28 13.93 15.63
N THR A 112 -6.72 12.71 15.94
CA THR A 112 -5.90 11.74 16.68
C THR A 112 -4.90 11.06 15.73
N ILE A 113 -3.63 11.40 15.88
CA ILE A 113 -2.55 10.79 15.11
C ILE A 113 -2.06 9.54 15.82
N PHE A 114 -1.93 8.44 15.09
CA PHE A 114 -1.45 7.17 15.62
C PHE A 114 -0.58 6.44 14.59
N SER A 115 0.25 5.51 15.07
CA SER A 115 1.19 4.78 14.20
C SER A 115 1.72 3.52 14.87
N GLN A 116 2.55 2.76 14.15
CA GLN A 116 3.35 1.72 14.77
C GLN A 116 4.44 2.34 15.67
N GLU A 117 4.80 1.69 16.79
CA GLU A 117 5.66 2.27 17.83
C GLU A 117 7.03 2.77 17.34
N ASN A 118 7.66 2.12 16.36
CA ASN A 118 8.93 2.54 15.76
C ASN A 118 8.76 3.79 14.92
N VAL A 119 7.62 4.00 14.25
CA VAL A 119 7.33 5.26 13.56
C VAL A 119 7.35 6.42 14.55
N ARG A 120 6.69 6.28 15.71
CA ARG A 120 6.75 7.29 16.77
C ARG A 120 8.19 7.54 17.25
N LYS A 121 8.95 6.48 17.54
CA LYS A 121 10.37 6.60 17.99
C LYS A 121 11.23 7.34 16.96
N ARG A 122 11.07 7.03 15.66
CA ARG A 122 11.81 7.66 14.55
C ARG A 122 11.45 9.14 14.42
N LEU A 123 10.16 9.47 14.51
CA LEU A 123 9.67 10.85 14.47
C LEU A 123 10.14 11.66 15.69
N GLU A 124 10.14 11.08 16.89
CA GLU A 124 10.62 11.74 18.12
C GLU A 124 12.13 12.02 18.08
N ALA A 125 12.91 11.17 17.39
CA ALA A 125 14.34 11.36 17.19
C ALA A 125 14.69 12.36 16.07
N SER A 126 13.71 12.79 15.27
CA SER A 126 13.91 13.68 14.13
C SER A 126 13.80 15.15 14.55
N GLU A 127 14.84 15.95 14.29
CA GLU A 127 14.80 17.41 14.52
C GLU A 127 13.80 18.15 13.62
N LYS A 128 13.30 17.49 12.57
CA LYS A 128 12.33 18.08 11.63
C LYS A 128 10.89 17.94 12.13
N THR A 129 10.63 17.08 13.12
CA THR A 129 9.28 16.78 13.58
C THR A 129 8.97 17.60 14.84
N ALA A 130 7.93 18.42 14.77
CA ALA A 130 7.44 19.12 15.95
C ALA A 130 6.74 18.14 16.92
N SER A 131 6.82 18.42 18.22
CA SER A 131 6.23 17.56 19.26
C SER A 131 4.72 17.34 19.11
N GLU A 132 4.04 18.35 18.59
CA GLU A 132 2.60 18.37 18.31
C GLU A 132 2.23 17.43 17.17
N GLY A 133 3.15 17.16 16.25
CA GLY A 133 2.96 16.23 15.14
C GLY A 133 3.34 14.78 15.47
N LEU A 134 3.63 14.44 16.73
CA LEU A 134 3.96 13.07 17.10
C LEU A 134 2.69 12.20 17.25
N PRO A 135 2.67 10.98 16.70
CA PRO A 135 1.57 10.03 16.91
C PRO A 135 1.35 9.73 18.40
N ILE A 136 0.19 10.06 18.96
CA ILE A 136 -0.08 9.96 20.41
C ILE A 136 -0.63 8.60 20.85
N VAL A 137 -1.07 7.78 19.90
CA VAL A 137 -1.42 6.36 20.11
C VAL A 137 -0.47 5.50 19.30
N THR A 138 -0.01 4.41 19.86
CA THR A 138 0.86 3.46 19.16
C THR A 138 0.37 2.03 19.29
N PHE A 139 0.65 1.22 18.27
CA PHE A 139 0.52 -0.25 18.32
C PHE A 139 1.86 -0.91 17.97
N SER A 140 2.05 -2.16 18.39
CA SER A 140 3.28 -2.91 18.11
C SER A 140 3.12 -3.83 16.88
N GLU A 141 2.07 -4.64 16.85
CA GLU A 141 1.82 -5.63 15.79
C GLU A 141 0.58 -5.32 14.97
N ASP A 142 -0.57 -5.16 15.61
CA ASP A 142 -1.82 -4.87 14.92
C ASP A 142 -2.81 -4.10 15.79
N ILE A 143 -3.77 -3.48 15.12
CA ILE A 143 -4.92 -2.80 15.74
C ILE A 143 -6.12 -2.91 14.78
N THR A 144 -7.32 -3.02 15.33
CA THR A 144 -8.55 -3.07 14.54
C THR A 144 -9.50 -1.97 14.97
N PHE A 145 -10.03 -1.24 13.99
CA PHE A 145 -11.12 -0.29 14.18
C PHE A 145 -12.42 -0.84 13.57
N HIS A 146 -13.53 -0.60 14.24
CA HIS A 146 -14.87 -0.77 13.69
C HIS A 146 -15.43 0.63 13.45
N TYR A 147 -15.34 1.11 12.21
CA TYR A 147 -15.55 2.52 11.87
C TYR A 147 -16.14 2.65 10.47
N ASN A 148 -17.07 3.59 10.27
CA ASN A 148 -17.80 3.78 9.00
C ASN A 148 -18.48 2.50 8.49
N GLY A 149 -18.93 1.64 9.41
CA GLY A 149 -19.54 0.35 9.08
C GLY A 149 -18.60 -0.66 8.39
N ASP A 150 -17.29 -0.48 8.50
CA ASP A 150 -16.23 -1.40 8.06
C ASP A 150 -15.40 -1.88 9.27
N LYS A 151 -14.72 -3.01 9.10
CA LYS A 151 -13.61 -3.44 9.95
C LYS A 151 -12.31 -3.04 9.26
N ILE A 152 -11.62 -2.06 9.83
CA ILE A 152 -10.33 -1.54 9.36
C ILE A 152 -9.25 -2.27 10.16
N PHE A 153 -8.61 -3.25 9.52
CA PHE A 153 -7.54 -4.04 10.12
C PHE A 153 -6.18 -3.45 9.74
N ILE A 154 -5.40 -3.02 10.72
CA ILE A 154 -4.09 -2.42 10.51
C ILE A 154 -3.06 -3.37 11.09
N PHE A 155 -2.05 -3.74 10.31
CA PHE A 155 -1.02 -4.68 10.75
C PHE A 155 0.37 -4.24 10.32
N HIS A 156 1.33 -4.49 11.19
CA HIS A 156 2.73 -4.25 10.96
C HIS A 156 3.32 -5.32 10.02
N VAL A 157 4.23 -4.88 9.17
CA VAL A 157 5.12 -5.74 8.38
C VAL A 157 6.56 -5.40 8.73
N HIS A 158 7.34 -6.43 9.02
CA HIS A 158 8.65 -6.27 9.64
C HIS A 158 9.73 -6.01 8.57
N ASN A 159 10.53 -4.97 8.78
CA ASN A 159 11.75 -4.68 8.02
C ASN A 159 11.56 -4.61 6.50
N ALA A 160 10.43 -4.04 6.04
CA ALA A 160 10.14 -3.92 4.62
C ALA A 160 10.76 -2.64 4.06
N HIS A 161 9.97 -1.58 3.96
CA HIS A 161 10.43 -0.26 3.56
C HIS A 161 11.24 0.40 4.70
N THR A 162 10.76 0.30 5.94
CA THR A 162 11.41 0.71 7.19
C THR A 162 11.21 -0.34 8.30
N ASP A 163 11.61 -0.04 9.53
CA ASP A 163 11.30 -0.86 10.72
C ASP A 163 9.94 -0.58 11.37
N GLY A 164 9.14 0.34 10.80
CA GLY A 164 7.86 0.77 11.37
C GLY A 164 6.64 0.57 10.48
N ASP A 165 6.78 -0.13 9.35
CA ASP A 165 5.77 -0.12 8.29
C ASP A 165 4.42 -0.73 8.71
N ALA A 166 3.33 -0.02 8.44
CA ALA A 166 1.97 -0.47 8.66
C ALA A 166 1.17 -0.56 7.35
N VAL A 167 0.37 -1.62 7.24
CA VAL A 167 -0.56 -1.87 6.13
C VAL A 167 -1.99 -1.84 6.67
N VAL A 168 -2.92 -1.27 5.90
CA VAL A 168 -4.34 -1.11 6.27
C VAL A 168 -5.21 -1.94 5.35
N TYR A 169 -6.10 -2.75 5.89
CA TYR A 169 -7.10 -3.51 5.15
C TYR A 169 -8.52 -3.12 5.55
N PHE A 170 -9.24 -2.47 4.63
CA PHE A 170 -10.66 -2.18 4.72
C PHE A 170 -11.45 -3.42 4.28
N THR A 171 -11.76 -4.31 5.23
CA THR A 171 -12.15 -5.69 4.89
C THR A 171 -13.49 -5.81 4.16
N LYS A 172 -14.47 -4.94 4.46
CA LYS A 172 -15.76 -4.91 3.78
C LYS A 172 -15.64 -4.27 2.39
N ASN A 173 -14.84 -3.22 2.27
CA ASN A 173 -14.56 -2.56 1.00
C ASN A 173 -13.62 -3.37 0.08
N ASN A 174 -12.90 -4.36 0.64
CA ASN A 174 -11.86 -5.13 -0.03
C ASN A 174 -10.74 -4.25 -0.65
N VAL A 175 -10.24 -3.30 0.14
CA VAL A 175 -9.17 -2.37 -0.26
C VAL A 175 -8.01 -2.44 0.72
N ILE A 176 -6.77 -2.55 0.23
CA ILE A 176 -5.55 -2.49 1.05
C ILE A 176 -4.76 -1.23 0.72
N HIS A 177 -4.42 -0.43 1.74
CA HIS A 177 -3.42 0.63 1.65
C HIS A 177 -2.09 0.12 2.18
N THR A 178 -1.04 0.15 1.37
CA THR A 178 0.23 -0.51 1.70
C THR A 178 1.27 0.42 2.32
N GLY A 179 1.05 1.74 2.24
CA GLY A 179 2.15 2.69 2.37
C GLY A 179 3.27 2.33 1.40
N ASP A 180 4.51 2.65 1.75
CA ASP A 180 5.68 2.44 0.88
C ASP A 180 6.17 0.99 0.81
N VAL A 181 5.40 0.05 1.37
CA VAL A 181 5.58 -1.39 1.18
C VAL A 181 5.14 -1.85 -0.23
N PHE A 182 4.52 -0.97 -1.02
CA PHE A 182 4.33 -1.20 -2.45
C PHE A 182 4.29 0.12 -3.24
N PHE A 183 5.12 0.18 -4.29
CA PHE A 183 5.13 1.24 -5.31
C PHE A 183 4.58 0.65 -6.61
N ASN A 184 3.52 1.23 -7.16
CA ASN A 184 2.94 0.69 -8.39
C ASN A 184 3.73 1.14 -9.62
N GLY A 185 4.16 0.17 -10.45
CA GLY A 185 4.89 0.41 -11.70
C GLY A 185 6.32 0.94 -11.55
N LYS A 186 6.97 0.76 -10.39
CA LYS A 186 8.30 1.31 -10.08
C LYS A 186 9.12 0.35 -9.22
N TYR A 187 10.45 0.46 -9.25
CA TYR A 187 11.26 -0.15 -8.20
C TYR A 187 10.98 0.54 -6.85
N PRO A 188 10.88 -0.23 -5.75
CA PRO A 188 10.59 0.33 -4.44
C PRO A 188 11.80 1.03 -3.83
N TYR A 189 11.54 2.04 -3.02
CA TYR A 189 12.55 2.55 -2.09
C TYR A 189 12.58 1.64 -0.85
N ILE A 190 13.77 1.15 -0.47
CA ILE A 190 13.99 0.31 0.70
C ILE A 190 15.01 1.03 1.58
N ASP A 191 14.56 1.56 2.71
CA ASP A 191 15.40 2.38 3.59
C ASP A 191 16.21 1.49 4.55
N THR A 192 17.31 0.94 4.02
CA THR A 192 18.19 0.04 4.77
C THR A 192 18.85 0.71 5.98
N ASN A 193 18.93 2.04 6.01
CA ASN A 193 19.48 2.78 7.16
C ASN A 193 18.48 2.89 8.31
N ASN A 194 17.18 2.74 8.03
CA ASN A 194 16.11 2.76 9.01
C ASN A 194 15.41 1.40 9.13
N GLY A 195 16.16 0.32 8.90
CA GLY A 195 15.75 -1.05 9.17
C GLY A 195 14.94 -1.73 8.07
N GLY A 196 14.81 -1.12 6.89
CA GLY A 196 14.29 -1.80 5.70
C GLY A 196 15.26 -2.85 5.16
N SER A 197 14.72 -3.85 4.44
CA SER A 197 15.50 -4.90 3.79
C SER A 197 14.76 -5.44 2.58
N VAL A 198 15.48 -5.88 1.54
CA VAL A 198 14.92 -6.55 0.36
C VAL A 198 14.16 -7.82 0.77
N SER A 199 14.74 -8.62 1.67
CA SER A 199 14.08 -9.81 2.21
C SER A 199 12.76 -9.50 2.91
N GLY A 200 12.76 -8.51 3.80
CA GLY A 200 11.55 -8.08 4.51
C GLY A 200 10.53 -7.47 3.57
N TYR A 201 10.95 -6.71 2.56
CA TYR A 201 10.07 -6.13 1.56
C TYR A 201 9.36 -7.21 0.73
N ILE A 202 10.10 -8.23 0.27
CA ILE A 202 9.53 -9.40 -0.42
C ILE A 202 8.55 -10.14 0.50
N ALA A 203 8.92 -10.36 1.76
CA ALA A 203 8.06 -11.04 2.73
C ALA A 203 6.77 -10.26 3.00
N ALA A 204 6.85 -8.93 3.07
CA ALA A 204 5.70 -8.06 3.27
C ALA A 204 4.75 -8.06 2.07
N LEU A 205 5.27 -7.96 0.84
CA LEU A 205 4.47 -8.10 -0.38
C LEU A 205 3.76 -9.46 -0.44
N LYS A 206 4.47 -10.55 -0.08
CA LYS A 206 3.87 -11.90 0.02
C LYS A 206 2.79 -11.98 1.09
N LYS A 207 2.99 -11.35 2.26
CA LYS A 207 1.97 -11.27 3.32
C LYS A 207 0.74 -10.49 2.86
N ILE A 208 0.91 -9.35 2.18
CA ILE A 208 -0.19 -8.57 1.59
C ILE A 208 -0.98 -9.44 0.59
N ALA A 209 -0.28 -10.16 -0.29
CA ALA A 209 -0.88 -11.08 -1.25
C ALA A 209 -1.67 -12.23 -0.58
N MET A 210 -1.29 -12.66 0.63
CA MET A 210 -2.03 -13.69 1.39
C MET A 210 -3.26 -13.12 2.13
N VAL A 211 -3.22 -11.85 2.51
CA VAL A 211 -4.33 -11.19 3.24
C VAL A 211 -5.47 -10.81 2.29
N GLY A 212 -5.14 -10.36 1.09
CA GLY A 212 -6.13 -10.04 0.05
C GLY A 212 -6.60 -11.26 -0.74
N ASN A 213 -7.46 -11.00 -1.73
CA ASN A 213 -7.91 -11.93 -2.76
C ASN A 213 -7.82 -11.29 -4.15
N GLU A 214 -8.18 -12.03 -5.20
CA GLU A 214 -8.07 -11.56 -6.59
C GLU A 214 -8.87 -10.29 -6.91
N ASP A 215 -9.92 -9.99 -6.13
CA ASP A 215 -10.75 -8.80 -6.25
C ASP A 215 -10.26 -7.63 -5.38
N THR A 216 -9.18 -7.81 -4.60
CA THR A 216 -8.66 -6.77 -3.71
C THR A 216 -8.01 -5.64 -4.51
N LYS A 217 -8.48 -4.42 -4.26
CA LYS A 217 -7.91 -3.18 -4.79
C LYS A 217 -6.78 -2.70 -3.89
N ILE A 218 -5.72 -2.13 -4.47
CA ILE A 218 -4.53 -1.68 -3.76
C ILE A 218 -4.37 -0.17 -3.92
N ILE A 219 -4.19 0.51 -2.79
CA ILE A 219 -3.68 1.87 -2.73
C ILE A 219 -2.18 1.78 -2.40
N PRO A 220 -1.27 2.01 -3.36
CA PRO A 220 0.17 2.00 -3.09
C PRO A 220 0.56 3.26 -2.31
N GLY A 221 1.73 3.26 -1.68
CA GLY A 221 2.31 4.49 -1.12
C GLY A 221 2.60 5.53 -2.20
N HIS A 222 3.01 5.07 -3.39
CA HIS A 222 3.24 5.92 -4.57
C HIS A 222 2.80 5.26 -5.87
N GLY A 223 2.30 6.07 -6.81
CA GLY A 223 1.81 5.61 -8.11
C GLY A 223 0.29 5.40 -8.15
N ASP A 224 -0.22 4.98 -9.30
CA ASP A 224 -1.66 4.80 -9.52
C ASP A 224 -2.21 3.61 -8.71
N PRO A 225 -3.53 3.55 -8.44
CA PRO A 225 -4.14 2.40 -7.79
C PRO A 225 -3.78 1.10 -8.51
N GLY A 226 -3.54 0.05 -7.76
CA GLY A 226 -3.13 -1.25 -8.28
C GLY A 226 -4.06 -2.38 -7.87
N THR A 227 -3.68 -3.58 -8.23
CA THR A 227 -4.38 -4.83 -7.92
C THR A 227 -3.48 -5.76 -7.11
N LEU A 228 -4.06 -6.83 -6.55
CA LEU A 228 -3.26 -7.87 -5.90
C LEU A 228 -2.24 -8.52 -6.86
N ALA A 229 -2.56 -8.59 -8.16
CA ALA A 229 -1.65 -9.11 -9.18
C ALA A 229 -0.41 -8.22 -9.35
N ASP A 230 -0.54 -6.90 -9.20
CA ASP A 230 0.60 -5.97 -9.27
C ASP A 230 1.52 -6.14 -8.04
N VAL A 231 0.95 -6.36 -6.86
CA VAL A 231 1.71 -6.68 -5.63
C VAL A 231 2.48 -7.99 -5.79
N GLN A 232 1.81 -9.03 -6.33
CA GLN A 232 2.44 -10.33 -6.61
C GLN A 232 3.55 -10.19 -7.66
N PHE A 233 3.33 -9.39 -8.71
CA PHE A 233 4.34 -9.10 -9.72
C PHE A 233 5.57 -8.44 -9.10
N SER A 234 5.39 -7.43 -8.24
CA SER A 234 6.52 -6.78 -7.55
C SER A 234 7.28 -7.74 -6.63
N ALA A 235 6.59 -8.65 -5.93
CA ALA A 235 7.26 -9.65 -5.11
C ALA A 235 8.14 -10.59 -5.96
N ASN A 236 7.59 -11.08 -7.07
CA ASN A 236 8.29 -11.98 -7.98
C ASN A 236 9.45 -11.27 -8.69
N MET A 237 9.30 -9.99 -9.05
CA MET A 237 10.36 -9.17 -9.63
C MET A 237 11.55 -9.07 -8.68
N LEU A 238 11.32 -8.65 -7.43
CA LEU A 238 12.41 -8.51 -6.46
C LEU A 238 13.08 -9.85 -6.15
N GLU A 239 12.30 -10.93 -6.01
CA GLU A 239 12.83 -12.28 -5.79
C GLU A 239 13.68 -12.77 -6.97
N THR A 240 13.24 -12.48 -8.20
CA THR A 240 13.99 -12.80 -9.42
C THR A 240 15.32 -12.05 -9.47
N ILE A 241 15.30 -10.73 -9.29
CA ILE A 241 16.52 -9.91 -9.32
C ILE A 241 17.47 -10.34 -8.20
N LYS A 242 16.95 -10.55 -6.99
CA LYS A 242 17.72 -11.04 -5.84
C LYS A 242 18.39 -12.38 -6.12
N THR A 243 17.66 -13.33 -6.70
CA THR A 243 18.21 -14.65 -7.05
C THR A 243 19.35 -14.54 -8.06
N ARG A 244 19.14 -13.77 -9.14
CA ARG A 244 20.17 -13.59 -10.18
C ARG A 244 21.43 -12.89 -9.66
N ILE A 245 21.27 -11.87 -8.80
CA ILE A 245 22.41 -11.20 -8.16
C ILE A 245 23.11 -12.17 -7.20
N ALA A 246 22.38 -12.98 -6.44
CA ALA A 246 22.98 -13.96 -5.53
C ALA A 246 23.84 -15.00 -6.27
N GLU A 247 23.36 -15.50 -7.41
CA GLU A 247 24.13 -16.40 -8.29
C GLU A 247 25.43 -15.74 -8.79
N ALA A 248 25.38 -14.46 -9.16
CA ALA A 248 26.57 -13.71 -9.57
C ALA A 248 27.57 -13.51 -8.41
N VAL A 249 27.08 -13.17 -7.21
CA VAL A 249 27.91 -13.02 -6.01
C VAL A 249 28.54 -14.35 -5.60
N GLU A 250 27.82 -15.47 -5.72
CA GLU A 250 28.32 -16.81 -5.37
C GLU A 250 29.55 -17.21 -6.21
N ILE A 251 29.59 -16.80 -7.49
CA ILE A 251 30.75 -17.02 -8.37
C ILE A 251 31.85 -15.94 -8.23
N GLY A 252 31.70 -15.04 -7.25
CA GLY A 252 32.70 -14.03 -6.89
C GLY A 252 32.62 -12.72 -7.68
N ALA A 253 31.51 -12.43 -8.34
CA ALA A 253 31.34 -11.15 -9.04
C ALA A 253 31.30 -9.97 -8.05
N SER A 254 32.05 -8.93 -8.35
CA SER A 254 32.05 -7.66 -7.65
C SER A 254 30.81 -6.80 -7.96
N GLU A 255 30.55 -5.77 -7.14
CA GLU A 255 29.45 -4.82 -7.37
C GLU A 255 29.52 -4.19 -8.77
N GLU A 256 30.73 -3.80 -9.23
CA GLU A 256 30.95 -3.22 -10.55
C GLU A 256 30.59 -4.20 -11.68
N GLU A 257 30.97 -5.47 -11.53
CA GLU A 257 30.64 -6.52 -12.50
C GLU A 257 29.14 -6.79 -12.54
N VAL A 258 28.47 -6.87 -11.39
CA VAL A 258 27.01 -7.06 -11.29
C VAL A 258 26.27 -5.89 -11.94
N LEU A 259 26.70 -4.65 -11.71
CA LEU A 259 26.11 -3.46 -12.33
C LEU A 259 26.25 -3.43 -13.87
N ALA A 260 27.26 -4.10 -14.42
CA ALA A 260 27.44 -4.22 -15.86
C ALA A 260 26.52 -5.29 -16.49
N MET A 261 25.94 -6.20 -15.69
CA MET A 261 25.06 -7.28 -16.15
C MET A 261 23.63 -6.78 -16.38
N LYS A 262 23.38 -6.23 -17.57
CA LYS A 262 22.06 -5.67 -17.95
C LYS A 262 20.93 -6.70 -17.94
N ASP A 263 21.23 -7.97 -18.15
CA ASP A 263 20.23 -9.04 -18.22
C ASP A 263 19.60 -9.36 -16.85
N LEU A 264 20.16 -8.85 -15.75
CA LEU A 264 19.60 -9.07 -14.40
C LEU A 264 18.20 -8.45 -14.25
N THR A 265 17.95 -7.33 -14.93
CA THR A 265 16.74 -6.49 -14.79
C THR A 265 16.04 -6.19 -16.11
N ALA A 266 16.54 -6.71 -17.24
CA ALA A 266 16.15 -6.30 -18.59
C ALA A 266 14.64 -6.31 -18.85
N GLU A 267 13.91 -7.34 -18.38
CA GLU A 267 12.47 -7.45 -18.58
C GLU A 267 11.64 -6.44 -17.77
N PHE A 268 12.19 -5.93 -16.66
CA PHE A 268 11.54 -4.95 -15.79
C PHE A 268 11.88 -3.53 -16.24
N ASP A 269 13.12 -3.30 -16.68
CA ASP A 269 13.53 -2.02 -17.26
C ASP A 269 12.83 -1.75 -18.59
N ALA A 270 12.53 -2.80 -19.38
CA ALA A 270 11.68 -2.69 -20.56
C ALA A 270 10.23 -2.26 -20.24
N LYS A 271 9.80 -2.41 -18.98
CA LYS A 271 8.53 -1.90 -18.42
C LYS A 271 8.72 -0.57 -17.69
N GLU A 272 9.85 0.09 -17.86
CA GLU A 272 10.18 1.40 -17.31
C GLU A 272 10.32 1.47 -15.77
N TYR A 273 10.43 0.32 -15.09
CA TYR A 273 10.57 0.30 -13.62
C TYR A 273 11.81 1.07 -13.12
N GLY A 274 12.87 1.09 -13.92
CA GLY A 274 14.12 1.82 -13.67
C GLY A 274 14.07 3.34 -13.88
N ASN A 275 12.95 3.89 -14.35
CA ASN A 275 12.82 5.32 -14.65
C ASN A 275 12.30 6.14 -13.45
N GLY A 276 12.02 5.51 -12.32
CA GLY A 276 11.51 6.16 -11.10
C GLY A 276 12.59 6.81 -10.22
N PHE A 277 12.21 7.17 -9.00
CA PHE A 277 13.12 7.68 -7.97
C PHE A 277 14.27 6.70 -7.67
N ILE A 278 13.95 5.40 -7.69
CA ILE A 278 14.90 4.30 -7.62
C ILE A 278 15.20 3.83 -9.04
N SER A 279 16.42 4.08 -9.48
CA SER A 279 16.92 3.63 -10.78
C SER A 279 17.32 2.16 -10.74
N THR A 280 17.49 1.55 -11.92
CA THR A 280 18.06 0.21 -12.09
C THR A 280 19.38 0.05 -11.32
N GLU A 281 20.28 1.04 -11.41
CA GLU A 281 21.55 1.02 -10.67
C GLU A 281 21.32 0.98 -9.15
N LYS A 282 20.41 1.81 -8.63
CA LYS A 282 20.13 1.86 -7.19
C LYS A 282 19.53 0.56 -6.67
N ILE A 283 18.56 -0.02 -7.37
CA ILE A 283 17.93 -1.26 -6.91
C ILE A 283 18.94 -2.42 -6.93
N ILE A 284 19.80 -2.52 -7.95
CA ILE A 284 20.87 -3.52 -7.99
C ILE A 284 21.82 -3.34 -6.81
N LYS A 285 22.27 -2.11 -6.51
CA LYS A 285 23.16 -1.83 -5.38
C LYS A 285 22.55 -2.22 -4.04
N VAL A 286 21.28 -1.90 -3.80
CA VAL A 286 20.59 -2.25 -2.55
C VAL A 286 20.55 -3.78 -2.38
N ILE A 287 20.22 -4.51 -3.45
CA ILE A 287 20.13 -5.97 -3.42
C ILE A 287 21.51 -6.62 -3.27
N TYR A 288 22.52 -6.15 -4.02
CA TYR A 288 23.89 -6.63 -3.91
C TYR A 288 24.43 -6.45 -2.48
N ASN A 289 24.24 -5.27 -1.89
CA ASN A 289 24.71 -4.99 -0.55
C ASN A 289 24.01 -5.83 0.52
N GLU A 290 22.74 -6.20 0.35
CA GLU A 290 22.10 -7.14 1.27
C GLU A 290 22.71 -8.55 1.19
N ILE A 291 23.12 -8.99 0.00
CA ILE A 291 23.65 -10.34 -0.21
C ILE A 291 25.12 -10.46 0.21
N ALA A 292 25.92 -9.42 -0.06
CA ALA A 292 27.36 -9.44 0.12
C ALA A 292 27.82 -9.14 1.57
N ASN A 293 26.92 -8.64 2.43
CA ASN A 293 27.17 -8.37 3.86
C ASN A 293 26.76 -9.57 4.74
#